data_AF-A0A9X2SUL2-F1
#
_entry.id   AF-A0A9X2SUL2-F1
#
_cell.length_a   1.000
_cell.length_b   1.000
_cell.length_c   1.000
_cell.angle_alpha   90.00
_cell.angle_beta   90.00
_cell.angle_gamma   90.00
#
_symmetry.space_group_name_H-M   'P 1'
#
loop_
_entity.id
_entity.type
_entity.pdbx_description
1 polymer ?
#
loop_
_entity_poly.entity_id
_entity_poly.type
_entity_poly.pdbx_seq_one_letter_code
_entity_poly.pdbx_strand_id
1 'polypeptide(L)'
;MLCAYARRFVSMDDAEEVVQEVFASFWEKHESLLISSSLNAYLFRMVYHRVLNKLAKEDAMHRADERFCQDMNDLLYDEEPFSLEELQQRIEAALASLPETYREAFMLYRMQGLECKEVAARLGVSDKLVYYRVQQAVKLLEQSLKDYLPLALLMLSMNANHSHSL
;
A
#
# COMPACT_ATOMS: atom_id res chain seq x y z
N MET A 1 -30.32 10.66 -10.88
CA MET A 1 -30.65 9.45 -11.67
C MET A 1 -29.45 8.50 -11.82
N LEU A 2 -28.26 8.98 -12.23
CA LEU A 2 -27.05 8.14 -12.32
C LEU A 2 -26.56 7.61 -10.96
N CYS A 3 -26.55 8.42 -9.89
CA CYS A 3 -26.18 7.93 -8.55
C CYS A 3 -27.16 6.85 -8.06
N ALA A 4 -28.47 7.04 -8.30
CA ALA A 4 -29.49 6.04 -7.96
C ALA A 4 -29.31 4.74 -8.75
N TYR A 5 -28.76 4.81 -9.97
CA TYR A 5 -28.42 3.63 -10.77
C TYR A 5 -27.15 2.95 -10.26
N ALA A 6 -26.09 3.70 -9.92
CA ALA A 6 -24.85 3.17 -9.35
C ALA A 6 -25.07 2.53 -7.97
N ARG A 7 -25.95 3.11 -7.13
CA ARG A 7 -26.34 2.58 -5.81
C ARG A 7 -26.93 1.16 -5.84
N ARG A 8 -27.37 0.67 -7.00
CA ARG A 8 -27.81 -0.71 -7.16
C ARG A 8 -26.67 -1.73 -7.03
N PHE A 9 -25.43 -1.25 -7.06
CA PHE A 9 -24.21 -2.07 -7.10
C PHE A 9 -23.20 -1.71 -6.00
N VAL A 10 -23.14 -0.43 -5.60
CA VAL A 10 -22.19 0.09 -4.60
C VAL A 10 -22.88 0.96 -3.55
N SER A 11 -22.16 1.37 -2.50
CA SER A 11 -22.69 2.27 -1.47
C SER A 11 -23.11 3.63 -2.06
N MET A 12 -23.84 4.44 -1.29
CA MET A 12 -24.23 5.77 -1.76
C MET A 12 -23.01 6.69 -1.98
N ASP A 13 -22.04 6.64 -1.08
CA ASP A 13 -20.83 7.46 -1.15
C ASP A 13 -19.99 7.08 -2.39
N ASP A 14 -19.85 5.78 -2.65
CA ASP A 14 -19.17 5.28 -3.84
C ASP A 14 -19.92 5.58 -5.13
N ALA A 15 -21.26 5.56 -5.08
CA ALA A 15 -22.11 5.94 -6.19
C ALA A 15 -21.94 7.42 -6.56
N GLU A 16 -21.74 8.30 -5.57
CA GLU A 16 -21.46 9.71 -5.80
C GLU A 16 -20.07 9.92 -6.39
N GLU A 17 -19.05 9.27 -5.84
CA GLU A 17 -17.67 9.30 -6.34
C GLU A 17 -17.59 8.83 -7.80
N VAL A 18 -18.18 7.67 -8.12
CA VAL A 18 -18.20 7.13 -9.49
C VAL A 18 -18.88 8.09 -10.46
N VAL A 19 -19.97 8.75 -10.04
CA VAL A 19 -20.67 9.71 -10.90
C VAL A 19 -19.84 10.97 -11.10
N GLN A 20 -19.15 11.46 -10.06
CA GLN A 20 -18.21 12.59 -10.18
C GLN A 20 -17.09 12.29 -11.17
N GLU A 21 -16.47 11.11 -11.09
CA GLU A 21 -15.43 10.67 -12.03
C GLU A 21 -15.95 10.55 -13.47
N VAL A 22 -17.17 10.04 -13.65
CA VAL A 22 -17.80 9.94 -14.97
C VAL A 22 -18.00 11.32 -15.58
N PHE A 23 -18.46 12.30 -14.80
CA PHE A 23 -18.63 13.67 -15.28
C PHE A 23 -17.29 14.36 -15.55
N ALA A 24 -16.27 14.17 -14.69
CA ALA A 24 -14.94 14.69 -14.92
C ALA A 24 -14.33 14.13 -16.22
N SER A 25 -14.36 12.80 -16.40
CA SER A 25 -13.87 12.16 -17.62
C SER A 25 -14.70 12.52 -18.86
N PHE A 26 -16.00 12.80 -18.69
CA PHE A 26 -16.86 13.25 -19.79
C PHE A 26 -16.47 14.66 -20.22
N TRP A 27 -16.27 15.57 -19.26
CA TRP A 27 -15.87 16.95 -19.51
C TRP A 27 -14.49 17.06 -20.16
N GLU A 28 -13.51 16.28 -19.71
CA GLU A 28 -12.17 16.24 -20.30
C GLU A 28 -12.18 15.78 -21.76
N LYS A 29 -13.11 14.91 -22.13
CA LYS A 29 -13.16 14.28 -23.47
C LYS A 29 -14.20 14.92 -24.38
N HIS A 30 -14.99 15.87 -23.87
CA HIS A 30 -16.20 16.36 -24.54
C HIS A 30 -15.97 16.88 -25.96
N GLU A 31 -14.82 17.51 -26.24
CA GLU A 31 -14.47 18.05 -27.56
C GLU A 31 -14.15 16.97 -28.62
N SER A 32 -13.82 15.75 -28.18
CA SER A 32 -13.42 14.62 -29.06
C SER A 32 -14.43 13.48 -29.09
N LEU A 33 -15.54 13.60 -28.35
CA LEU A 33 -16.52 12.53 -28.21
C LEU A 33 -17.50 12.51 -29.40
N LEU A 34 -17.34 11.51 -30.27
CA LEU A 34 -18.35 11.13 -31.26
C LEU A 34 -19.37 10.18 -30.62
N ILE A 35 -20.44 10.74 -30.08
CA ILE A 35 -21.52 9.95 -29.46
C ILE A 35 -22.46 9.45 -30.57
N SER A 36 -22.34 8.17 -30.92
CA SER A 36 -23.20 7.48 -31.91
C SER A 36 -24.53 6.97 -31.35
N SER A 37 -24.77 7.14 -30.04
CA SER A 37 -25.99 6.77 -29.31
C SER A 37 -26.58 7.97 -28.57
N SER A 38 -27.62 7.79 -27.74
CA SER A 38 -28.09 8.88 -26.88
C SER A 38 -27.10 9.17 -25.75
N LEU A 39 -26.92 10.44 -25.41
CA LEU A 39 -26.07 10.88 -24.30
C LEU A 39 -26.38 10.14 -22.99
N ASN A 40 -27.67 9.91 -22.71
CA ASN A 40 -28.09 9.13 -21.55
C ASN A 40 -27.54 7.70 -21.61
N ALA A 41 -27.72 6.98 -22.71
CA ALA A 41 -27.23 5.60 -22.85
C ALA A 41 -25.69 5.53 -22.70
N TYR A 42 -24.98 6.54 -23.19
CA TYR A 42 -23.54 6.66 -23.03
C TYR A 42 -23.12 6.84 -21.56
N LEU A 43 -23.76 7.78 -20.83
CA LEU A 43 -23.46 8.04 -19.41
C LEU A 43 -23.79 6.84 -18.51
N PHE A 44 -24.91 6.17 -18.74
CA PHE A 44 -25.27 4.95 -17.99
C PHE A 44 -24.25 3.82 -18.22
N ARG A 45 -23.74 3.68 -19.46
CA ARG A 45 -22.69 2.71 -19.78
C ARG A 45 -21.38 3.05 -19.08
N MET A 46 -20.97 4.33 -19.07
CA MET A 46 -19.76 4.76 -18.36
C MET A 46 -19.84 4.47 -16.86
N VAL A 47 -20.97 4.81 -16.22
CA VAL A 47 -21.22 4.52 -14.81
C VAL A 47 -21.13 3.02 -14.54
N TYR A 48 -21.78 2.20 -15.37
CA TYR A 48 -21.74 0.74 -15.21
C TYR A 48 -20.32 0.18 -15.30
N HIS A 49 -19.52 0.60 -16.29
CA HIS A 49 -18.13 0.15 -16.40
C HIS A 49 -17.27 0.59 -15.22
N ARG A 50 -17.46 1.82 -14.73
CA ARG A 50 -16.72 2.33 -13.57
C ARG A 50 -17.07 1.59 -12.28
N VAL A 51 -18.35 1.33 -12.05
CA VAL A 51 -18.83 0.47 -10.96
C VAL A 51 -18.18 -0.92 -11.05
N LEU A 52 -18.19 -1.56 -12.21
CA LEU A 52 -17.59 -2.89 -12.37
C LEU A 52 -16.08 -2.88 -12.12
N ASN A 53 -15.37 -1.85 -12.59
CA ASN A 53 -13.93 -1.72 -12.34
C ASN A 53 -13.63 -1.50 -10.85
N LYS A 54 -14.46 -0.73 -10.15
CA LYS A 54 -14.34 -0.51 -8.70
C LYS A 54 -14.56 -1.81 -7.94
N LEU A 55 -15.65 -2.52 -8.21
CA LEU A 55 -15.95 -3.82 -7.59
C LEU A 55 -14.85 -4.85 -7.89
N ALA A 56 -14.34 -4.91 -9.12
CA ALA A 56 -13.24 -5.83 -9.47
C ALA A 56 -11.94 -5.50 -8.72
N LYS A 57 -11.68 -4.22 -8.46
CA LYS A 57 -10.54 -3.76 -7.66
C LYS A 57 -10.73 -4.08 -6.18
N GLU A 58 -11.91 -3.83 -5.63
CA GLU A 58 -12.27 -4.19 -4.26
C GLU A 58 -12.21 -5.70 -4.04
N ASP A 59 -12.76 -6.50 -4.95
CA ASP A 59 -12.66 -7.96 -4.93
C ASP A 59 -11.21 -8.45 -5.02
N ALA A 60 -10.37 -7.78 -5.82
CA ALA A 60 -8.94 -8.13 -5.91
C ALA A 60 -8.19 -7.77 -4.62
N MET A 61 -8.54 -6.64 -4.00
CA MET A 61 -8.00 -6.24 -2.69
C MET A 61 -8.48 -7.18 -1.59
N HIS A 62 -9.77 -7.51 -1.54
CA HIS A 62 -10.33 -8.47 -0.59
C HIS A 62 -9.71 -9.85 -0.75
N ARG A 63 -9.50 -10.35 -1.98
CA ARG A 63 -8.77 -11.61 -2.18
C ARG A 63 -7.31 -11.53 -1.75
N ALA A 64 -6.66 -10.39 -1.93
CA ALA A 64 -5.30 -10.18 -1.44
C ALA A 64 -5.25 -10.12 0.09
N ASP A 65 -6.23 -9.49 0.74
CA ASP A 65 -6.38 -9.41 2.18
C ASP A 65 -6.78 -10.76 2.79
N GLU A 66 -7.70 -11.51 2.16
CA GLU A 66 -8.05 -12.88 2.56
C GLU A 66 -6.85 -13.81 2.42
N ARG A 67 -6.09 -13.69 1.32
CA ARG A 67 -4.86 -14.45 1.13
C ARG A 67 -3.80 -14.06 2.15
N PHE A 68 -3.68 -12.77 2.48
CA PHE A 68 -2.80 -12.30 3.55
C PHE A 68 -3.23 -12.84 4.92
N CYS A 69 -4.53 -12.80 5.23
CA CYS A 69 -5.09 -13.36 6.46
C CYS A 69 -4.92 -14.89 6.52
N GLN A 70 -5.09 -15.61 5.42
CA GLN A 70 -4.83 -17.05 5.32
C GLN A 70 -3.34 -17.35 5.48
N ASP A 71 -2.46 -16.65 4.76
CA ASP A 71 -1.01 -16.77 4.88
C ASP A 71 -0.54 -16.45 6.32
N MET A 72 -1.19 -15.50 7.01
CA MET A 72 -0.99 -15.20 8.43
C MET A 72 -1.52 -16.29 9.36
N ASN A 73 -2.69 -16.85 9.09
CA ASN A 73 -3.31 -17.86 9.93
C ASN A 73 -2.57 -19.19 9.82
N ASP A 74 -2.10 -19.54 8.62
CA ASP A 74 -1.27 -20.72 8.36
C ASP A 74 0.10 -20.59 9.06
N LEU A 75 0.69 -19.38 9.10
CA LEU A 75 1.90 -19.11 9.90
C LEU A 75 1.65 -19.28 11.41
N LEU A 76 0.44 -18.97 11.89
CA LEU A 76 0.11 -19.01 13.32
C LEU A 76 -0.38 -20.40 13.80
N TYR A 77 -0.86 -21.26 12.90
CA TYR A 77 -1.49 -22.54 13.25
C TYR A 77 -0.67 -23.79 12.90
N ASP A 78 0.29 -23.75 11.98
CA ASP A 78 1.22 -24.86 11.77
C ASP A 78 2.40 -24.74 12.75
N GLU A 79 2.31 -25.48 13.86
CA GLU A 79 3.32 -25.71 14.90
C GLU A 79 4.05 -24.46 15.42
N GLU A 80 3.80 -24.01 16.67
CA GLU A 80 4.56 -22.93 17.36
C GLU A 80 6.03 -22.93 16.93
N PRO A 81 6.48 -22.02 16.06
CA PRO A 81 7.89 -22.06 15.71
C PRO A 81 8.66 -21.24 16.74
N PHE A 82 8.05 -20.22 17.37
CA PHE A 82 8.73 -19.27 18.25
C PHE A 82 7.77 -18.62 19.26
N SER A 83 8.14 -18.52 20.54
CA SER A 83 7.42 -17.65 21.46
C SER A 83 7.57 -16.19 21.02
N LEU A 84 6.66 -15.30 21.46
CA LEU A 84 6.78 -13.85 21.21
C LEU A 84 8.16 -13.31 21.64
N GLU A 85 8.74 -13.89 22.71
CA GLU A 85 10.07 -13.55 23.20
C GLU A 85 11.18 -13.99 22.25
N GLU A 86 11.09 -15.18 21.65
CA GLU A 86 12.09 -15.64 20.68
C GLU A 86 12.03 -14.82 19.39
N LEU A 87 10.83 -14.47 18.93
CA LEU A 87 10.66 -13.55 17.81
C LEU A 87 11.29 -12.18 18.10
N GLN A 88 11.05 -11.63 19.29
CA GLN A 88 11.65 -10.36 19.71
C GLN A 88 13.18 -10.44 19.74
N GLN A 89 13.75 -11.50 20.31
CA GLN A 89 15.21 -11.72 20.33
C GLN A 89 15.80 -11.80 18.93
N ARG A 90 15.09 -12.41 17.97
CA ARG A 90 15.54 -12.50 16.57
C ARG A 90 15.53 -11.15 15.88
N ILE A 91 14.50 -10.32 16.10
CA ILE A 91 14.44 -8.96 15.58
C ILE A 91 15.59 -8.12 16.16
N GLU A 92 15.83 -8.21 17.47
CA GLU A 92 16.93 -7.51 18.12
C GLU A 92 18.29 -7.96 17.57
N ALA A 93 18.50 -9.27 17.37
CA ALA A 93 19.70 -9.81 16.77
C ALA A 93 19.89 -9.37 15.31
N ALA A 94 18.82 -9.35 14.52
CA ALA A 94 18.84 -8.88 13.14
C ALA A 94 19.22 -7.40 13.06
N LEU A 95 18.60 -6.55 13.89
CA LEU A 95 18.95 -5.13 14.00
C LEU A 95 20.39 -4.93 14.47
N ALA A 96 20.87 -5.74 15.41
CA ALA A 96 22.24 -5.69 15.89
C ALA A 96 23.27 -6.14 14.83
N SER A 97 22.89 -7.03 13.92
CA SER A 97 23.75 -7.51 12.83
C SER A 97 23.96 -6.49 11.71
N LEU A 98 23.11 -5.47 11.62
CA LEU A 98 23.24 -4.43 10.61
C LEU A 98 24.54 -3.64 10.81
N PRO A 99 25.27 -3.30 9.72
CA PRO A 99 26.34 -2.33 9.80
C PRO A 99 25.85 -1.03 10.45
N GLU A 100 26.67 -0.44 11.33
CA GLU A 100 26.26 0.68 12.17
C GLU A 100 25.64 1.84 11.38
N THR A 101 26.25 2.18 10.24
CA THR A 101 25.75 3.25 9.36
C THR A 101 24.40 2.95 8.73
N TYR A 102 24.06 1.67 8.52
CA TYR A 102 22.78 1.25 7.94
C TYR A 102 21.71 1.23 9.03
N ARG A 103 22.06 0.68 10.20
CA ARG A 103 21.21 0.67 11.38
C ARG A 103 20.83 2.08 11.80
N GLU A 104 21.79 2.99 11.88
CA GLU A 104 21.55 4.38 12.29
C GLU A 104 20.61 5.11 11.33
N ALA A 105 20.86 5.02 10.01
CA ALA A 105 19.98 5.59 9.00
C ALA A 105 18.57 4.98 9.05
N PHE A 106 18.48 3.66 9.23
CA PHE A 106 17.21 2.94 9.34
C PHE A 106 16.43 3.36 10.59
N MET A 107 17.07 3.46 11.76
CA MET A 107 16.41 3.85 13.01
C MET A 107 15.88 5.30 12.94
N LEU A 108 16.68 6.23 12.41
CA LEU A 108 16.26 7.62 12.25
C LEU A 108 15.08 7.76 11.27
N TYR A 109 15.13 7.06 10.14
CA TYR A 109 14.05 7.08 9.16
C TYR A 109 12.79 6.37 9.67
N ARG A 110 12.94 5.19 10.29
CA ARG A 110 11.81 4.29 10.58
C ARG A 110 11.22 4.45 11.97
N MET A 111 12.06 4.64 12.99
CA MET A 111 11.60 4.75 14.39
C MET A 111 11.31 6.20 14.77
N GLN A 112 12.07 7.15 14.21
CA GLN A 112 11.87 8.58 14.49
C GLN A 112 11.05 9.29 13.41
N GLY A 113 10.70 8.60 12.32
CA GLY A 113 9.83 9.13 11.26
C GLY A 113 10.45 10.28 10.46
N LEU A 114 11.78 10.45 10.50
CA LEU A 114 12.47 11.54 9.83
C LEU A 114 12.54 11.30 8.32
N GLU A 115 12.43 12.37 7.54
CA GLU A 115 12.65 12.32 6.10
C GLU A 115 14.13 12.11 5.77
N CYS A 116 14.42 11.55 4.57
CA CYS A 116 15.80 11.30 4.14
C CYS A 116 16.70 12.55 4.21
N LYS A 117 16.14 13.73 3.97
CA LYS A 117 16.83 15.03 4.07
C LYS A 117 17.24 15.37 5.51
N GLU A 118 16.36 15.11 6.46
CA GLU A 118 16.59 15.38 7.88
C GLU A 118 17.63 14.42 8.47
N VAL A 119 17.53 13.15 8.08
CA VAL A 119 18.53 12.13 8.42
C VAL A 119 19.89 12.47 7.80
N ALA A 120 19.92 12.91 6.54
CA ALA A 120 21.14 13.31 5.86
C ALA A 120 21.84 14.49 6.54
N ALA A 121 21.08 15.51 6.92
CA ALA A 121 21.57 16.65 7.68
C ALA A 121 22.15 16.23 9.04
N ARG A 122 21.49 15.29 9.73
CA ARG A 122 21.93 14.79 11.04
C ARG A 122 23.20 13.94 10.97
N LEU A 123 23.32 13.13 9.93
CA LEU A 123 24.46 12.22 9.73
C LEU A 123 25.62 12.84 8.93
N GLY A 124 25.45 14.07 8.42
CA GLY A 124 26.46 14.74 7.60
C GLY A 124 26.74 14.04 6.26
N VAL A 125 25.74 13.40 5.67
CA VAL A 125 25.83 12.67 4.40
C VAL A 125 24.80 13.18 3.38
N SER A 126 24.78 12.64 2.16
CA SER A 126 23.77 13.00 1.16
C SER A 126 22.45 12.22 1.32
N ASP A 127 21.33 12.83 0.97
CA ASP A 127 20.00 12.20 0.97
C ASP A 127 19.98 10.88 0.17
N LYS A 128 20.71 10.85 -0.96
CA LYS A 128 20.86 9.65 -1.79
C LYS A 128 21.56 8.52 -1.04
N LEU A 129 22.58 8.85 -0.22
CA LEU A 129 23.27 7.85 0.60
C LEU A 129 22.39 7.35 1.74
N VAL A 130 21.58 8.22 2.36
CA VAL A 130 20.59 7.80 3.37
C VAL A 130 19.60 6.83 2.77
N TYR A 131 18.97 7.20 1.64
CA TYR A 131 18.03 6.34 0.94
C TYR A 131 18.65 4.97 0.63
N TYR A 132 19.87 4.97 0.08
CA TYR A 132 20.61 3.74 -0.18
C TYR A 132 20.82 2.89 1.08
N ARG A 133 21.28 3.50 2.19
CA ARG A 133 21.52 2.82 3.47
C ARG A 133 20.24 2.22 4.05
N VAL A 134 19.11 2.94 3.98
CA VAL A 134 17.79 2.45 4.42
C VAL A 134 17.36 1.25 3.57
N GLN A 135 17.50 1.32 2.24
CA GLN A 135 17.17 0.21 1.36
C GLN A 135 18.05 -1.02 1.60
N GLN A 136 19.36 -0.84 1.83
CA GLN A 136 20.24 -1.96 2.20
C GLN A 136 19.87 -2.55 3.56
N ALA A 137 19.52 -1.73 4.55
CA ALA A 137 19.07 -2.20 5.85
C ALA A 137 17.81 -3.07 5.72
N VAL A 138 16.79 -2.62 4.97
CA VAL A 138 15.58 -3.39 4.70
C VAL A 138 15.91 -4.73 4.05
N LYS A 139 16.74 -4.74 3.00
CA LYS A 139 17.13 -5.96 2.30
C LYS A 139 17.84 -6.97 3.21
N LEU A 140 18.73 -6.50 4.09
CA LEU A 140 19.42 -7.35 5.05
C LEU A 140 18.46 -7.90 6.12
N LEU A 141 17.54 -7.07 6.60
CA LEU A 141 16.51 -7.48 7.55
C LEU A 141 15.58 -8.54 6.93
N GLU A 142 15.11 -8.34 5.70
CA GLU A 142 14.33 -9.33 4.95
C GLU A 142 15.06 -10.67 4.80
N GLN A 143 16.36 -10.66 4.54
CA GLN A 143 17.15 -11.89 4.45
C GLN A 143 17.27 -12.59 5.80
N SER A 144 17.50 -11.83 6.87
CA SER A 144 17.64 -12.38 8.23
C SER A 144 16.31 -12.88 8.82
N LEU A 145 15.19 -12.32 8.36
CA LEU A 145 13.85 -12.60 8.85
C LEU A 145 13.00 -13.33 7.78
N LYS A 146 13.62 -13.92 6.76
CA LYS A 146 12.89 -14.52 5.62
C LYS A 146 11.93 -15.62 6.03
N ASP A 147 12.24 -16.34 7.11
CA ASP A 147 11.40 -17.43 7.62
C ASP A 147 10.16 -16.90 8.38
N TYR A 148 10.03 -15.57 8.48
CA TYR A 148 8.98 -14.84 9.20
C TYR A 148 8.23 -13.88 8.26
N LEU A 149 7.98 -14.30 7.00
CA LEU A 149 7.41 -13.51 5.90
C LEU A 149 6.26 -12.55 6.29
N PRO A 150 5.28 -12.93 7.13
CA PRO A 150 4.23 -12.03 7.61
C PRO A 150 4.73 -10.78 8.37
N LEU A 151 5.81 -10.87 9.15
CA LEU A 151 6.40 -9.72 9.84
C LEU A 151 7.20 -8.81 8.90
N ALA A 152 7.89 -9.39 7.92
CA ALA A 152 8.52 -8.61 6.86
C ALA A 152 7.45 -7.80 6.08
N LEU A 153 6.31 -8.42 5.76
CA LEU A 153 5.16 -7.76 5.16
C LEU A 153 4.50 -6.72 6.06
N LEU A 154 4.38 -6.95 7.38
CA LEU A 154 3.92 -5.94 8.34
C LEU A 154 4.86 -4.72 8.34
N MET A 155 6.17 -4.94 8.37
CA MET A 155 7.17 -3.87 8.28
C MET A 155 7.12 -3.14 6.93
N LEU A 156 6.71 -3.79 5.84
CA LEU A 156 6.53 -3.16 4.53
C LEU A 156 5.18 -2.43 4.41
N SER A 157 4.10 -2.92 5.02
CA SER A 157 2.77 -2.27 4.97
C SER A 157 2.72 -0.97 5.77
N MET A 158 3.47 -0.87 6.87
CA MET A 158 3.72 0.39 7.59
C MET A 158 4.45 1.45 6.71
N ASN A 159 4.95 1.08 5.52
CA ASN A 159 5.55 2.00 4.55
C ASN A 159 4.47 2.75 3.72
N ALA A 160 3.29 2.14 3.52
CA ALA A 160 2.24 2.71 2.68
C ALA A 160 1.51 3.92 3.31
N ASN A 161 1.58 4.07 4.64
CA ASN A 161 0.99 5.22 5.35
C ASN A 161 1.87 6.49 5.35
N HIS A 162 3.09 6.44 4.82
CA HIS A 162 3.99 7.60 4.76
C HIS A 162 4.35 8.04 3.33
N SER A 163 3.84 7.36 2.29
CA SER A 163 4.05 7.75 0.89
C SER A 163 3.09 8.86 0.40
N HIS A 164 2.27 9.46 1.27
CA HIS A 164 1.33 10.55 0.91
C HIS A 164 1.88 11.97 1.13
N SER A 165 3.19 12.14 1.31
CA SER A 165 3.80 13.47 1.36
C SER A 165 5.03 13.54 0.44
N LEU A 166 4.75 13.64 -0.85
CA LEU A 166 5.64 14.16 -1.88
C LEU A 166 4.93 15.31 -2.59
#